data_AF-A0A2S9GA97-F1
#
_entry.id   AF-A0A2S9GA97-F1
#
_cell.length_a   1.000
_cell.length_b   1.000
_cell.length_c   1.000
_cell.angle_alpha   90.00
_cell.angle_beta   90.00
_cell.angle_gamma   90.00
#
_symmetry.space_group_name_H-M   'P 1'
#
loop_
_entity.id
_entity.type
_entity.pdbx_description
1 polymer ?
#
loop_
_entity_poly.entity_id
_entity_poly.type
_entity_poly.pdbx_seq_one_letter_code
_entity_poly.pdbx_strand_id
1 'polypeptide(L)' 'MTASREFAAGLERVGWPVSLVELDTDHGAIAGARYDATVDQYSPADDPQTRTTAADVAARIAATVGRR' A
#
# COMPACT_ATOMS: atom_id res chain seq x y z
N MET A 1 -3.02 4.14 14.78
CA MET A 1 -2.22 4.22 13.54
C MET A 1 -1.02 5.15 13.77
N THR A 2 -0.13 4.79 14.70
CA THR A 2 1.04 5.62 15.10
C THR A 2 2.35 4.98 14.66
N ALA A 3 2.47 3.66 14.73
CA ALA A 3 3.69 2.92 14.38
C ALA A 3 4.23 3.25 12.97
N SER A 4 3.38 3.29 11.94
CA SER A 4 3.82 3.62 10.57
C SER A 4 4.36 5.06 10.46
N ARG A 5 3.74 6.00 11.17
CA ARG A 5 4.15 7.42 11.20
C ARG A 5 5.45 7.60 11.97
N GLU A 6 5.59 6.94 13.10
CA GLU A 6 6.82 6.92 13.91
C GLU A 6 7.98 6.28 13.15
N PHE A 7 7.71 5.18 12.45
CA PHE A 7 8.72 4.54 11.61
C PHE A 7 9.18 5.47 10.49
N ALA A 8 8.25 6.07 9.73
CA ALA A 8 8.58 7.03 8.69
C ALA A 8 9.40 8.21 9.24
N ALA A 9 8.99 8.80 10.37
CA ALA A 9 9.75 9.85 11.04
C ALA A 9 11.15 9.38 11.49
N GLY A 10 11.29 8.11 11.87
CA GLY A 10 12.59 7.49 12.13
C GLY A 10 13.49 7.45 10.90
N LEU A 11 12.95 7.07 9.74
CA LEU A 11 13.68 7.03 8.47
C LEU A 11 14.09 8.43 8.00
N GLU A 12 13.19 9.41 8.10
CA GLU A 12 13.47 10.81 7.77
C GLU A 12 14.63 11.36 8.62
N ARG A 13 14.63 11.09 9.94
CA ARG A 13 15.68 11.58 10.86
C ARG A 13 17.07 11.06 10.52
N VAL A 14 17.19 9.87 9.94
CA VAL A 14 18.49 9.30 9.52
C VAL A 14 18.82 9.61 8.06
N GLY A 15 18.05 10.50 7.42
CA GLY A 15 18.26 10.91 6.03
C GLY A 15 17.90 9.84 5.00
N TRP A 16 17.14 8.80 5.39
CA TRP A 16 16.71 7.78 4.44
C TRP A 16 15.46 8.25 3.70
N PRO A 17 15.43 8.27 2.34
CA PRO A 17 14.28 8.72 1.59
C PRO A 17 13.05 7.86 1.89
N VAL A 18 11.97 8.50 2.34
CA VAL A 18 10.72 7.84 2.67
C VAL A 18 9.53 8.69 2.22
N SER A 19 8.44 8.03 1.86
CA SER A 19 7.13 8.64 1.65
C SER A 19 6.09 7.75 2.32
N LEU A 20 5.27 8.32 3.18
CA LEU A 20 4.17 7.63 3.85
C LEU A 20 2.85 8.13 3.26
N VAL A 21 2.03 7.20 2.77
CA VAL A 21 0.67 7.46 2.29
C VAL A 21 -0.26 6.48 3.01
N GLU A 22 -1.31 7.01 3.63
CA GLU A 22 -2.38 6.23 4.21
C GLU A 22 -3.56 6.23 3.25
N LEU A 23 -4.13 5.06 2.99
CA LEU A 23 -5.28 4.88 2.11
C LEU A 23 -6.44 4.37 2.95
N ASP A 24 -7.63 4.93 2.73
CA ASP A 24 -8.86 4.50 3.41
C ASP A 24 -9.41 3.24 2.72
N THR A 25 -8.72 2.12 2.92
CA THR A 25 -8.99 0.85 2.26
C THR A 25 -8.39 -0.30 3.09
N ASP A 26 -8.82 -1.54 2.82
CA ASP A 26 -8.27 -2.70 3.51
C ASP A 26 -6.92 -3.16 2.92
N HIS A 27 -6.24 -4.07 3.64
CA HIS A 27 -4.93 -4.58 3.26
C HIS A 27 -4.92 -5.32 1.91
N GLY A 28 -5.99 -6.05 1.60
CA GLY A 28 -6.12 -6.77 0.34
C GLY A 28 -6.22 -5.82 -0.84
N ALA A 29 -7.01 -4.75 -0.70
CA ALA A 29 -7.22 -3.79 -1.77
C ALA A 29 -5.92 -3.08 -2.21
N ILE A 30 -5.00 -2.81 -1.27
CA ILE A 30 -3.64 -2.29 -1.57
C ILE A 30 -2.88 -3.23 -2.52
N ALA A 31 -3.03 -4.54 -2.34
CA ALA A 31 -2.38 -5.59 -3.14
C ALA A 31 -3.19 -6.03 -4.37
N GLY A 32 -4.38 -5.45 -4.60
CA GLY A 32 -5.28 -5.91 -5.65
C GLY A 32 -5.92 -7.28 -5.35
N ALA A 33 -6.05 -7.64 -4.08
CA ALA A 33 -6.51 -8.94 -3.62
C ALA A 33 -7.74 -8.83 -2.72
N ARG A 34 -8.57 -9.87 -2.73
CA ARG A 34 -9.67 -10.06 -1.78
C ARG A 34 -9.28 -11.15 -0.80
N TYR A 35 -9.48 -10.89 0.49
CA TYR A 35 -9.34 -11.90 1.53
C TYR A 35 -10.63 -12.70 1.66
N ASP A 36 -10.51 -14.02 1.73
CA ASP A 36 -11.59 -14.95 2.02
C ASP A 36 -11.35 -15.60 3.39
N ALA A 37 -12.06 -15.11 4.41
CA ALA A 37 -11.93 -15.59 5.77
C ALA A 37 -12.42 -17.04 5.97
N THR A 38 -13.23 -17.58 5.04
CA THR A 38 -13.77 -18.94 5.17
C THR A 38 -12.72 -20.00 4.88
N VAL A 39 -11.75 -19.66 4.03
CA VAL A 39 -10.64 -20.53 3.63
C VAL A 39 -9.27 -19.97 4.02
N ASP A 40 -9.25 -18.82 4.70
CA ASP A 40 -8.06 -18.08 5.13
C ASP A 40 -7.06 -17.84 4.00
N GLN A 41 -7.56 -17.37 2.85
CA GLN A 41 -6.76 -17.17 1.64
C GLN A 41 -7.06 -15.86 0.94
N TYR A 42 -6.05 -15.34 0.26
CA TYR A 42 -6.20 -14.22 -0.66
C TYR A 42 -6.35 -14.71 -2.10
N SER A 43 -7.25 -14.09 -2.85
CA SER A 43 -7.39 -14.27 -4.29
C SER A 43 -7.30 -12.92 -5.00
N PRO A 44 -6.96 -12.86 -6.30
CA PRO A 44 -7.08 -11.62 -7.07
C PRO A 44 -8.50 -11.05 -6.95
N ALA A 45 -8.62 -9.74 -6.72
CA ALA A 45 -9.90 -9.07 -6.72
C ALA A 45 -10.29 -8.65 -8.14
N ASP A 46 -11.59 -8.73 -8.44
CA ASP A 46 -12.16 -8.35 -9.73
C ASP A 46 -13.06 -7.12 -9.67
N ASP A 47 -13.32 -6.60 -8.47
CA ASP A 47 -14.15 -5.42 -8.27
C ASP A 47 -13.42 -4.11 -8.72
N PRO A 48 -14.17 -3.11 -9.23
CA PRO A 48 -13.58 -1.89 -9.75
C PRO A 48 -12.81 -1.06 -8.70
N GLN A 49 -13.27 -1.06 -7.45
CA GLN A 49 -12.68 -0.25 -6.39
C GLN A 49 -11.29 -0.75 -6.05
N THR A 50 -11.14 -2.05 -5.82
CA THR A 50 -9.84 -2.68 -5.54
C THR A 50 -8.87 -2.49 -6.70
N ARG A 51 -9.31 -2.67 -7.95
CA ARG A 51 -8.44 -2.44 -9.12
C ARG A 51 -7.95 -1.00 -9.21
N THR A 52 -8.82 -0.04 -8.89
CA THR A 52 -8.46 1.38 -8.86
C THR A 52 -7.40 1.63 -7.78
N THR A 53 -7.63 1.19 -6.55
CA THR A 53 -6.66 1.30 -5.45
C THR A 53 -5.32 0.66 -5.79
N ALA A 54 -5.32 -0.56 -6.35
CA ALA A 54 -4.09 -1.27 -6.70
C ALA A 54 -3.29 -0.55 -7.81
N ALA A 55 -3.97 -0.02 -8.84
CA ALA A 55 -3.33 0.79 -9.88
C ALA A 55 -2.71 2.07 -9.30
N ASP A 56 -3.42 2.71 -8.37
CA ASP A 56 -2.99 3.88 -7.62
C ASP A 56 -1.73 3.62 -6.80
N VAL A 57 -1.65 2.47 -6.12
CA VAL A 57 -0.46 2.04 -5.37
C VAL A 57 0.70 1.77 -6.32
N ALA A 58 0.45 1.05 -7.42
CA ALA A 58 1.46 0.73 -8.42
C ALA A 58 2.07 2.01 -9.04
N ALA A 59 1.25 3.02 -9.33
CA ALA A 59 1.70 4.31 -9.84
C ALA A 59 2.64 5.03 -8.86
N ARG A 60 2.32 5.03 -7.55
CA ARG A 60 3.16 5.63 -6.49
C ARG A 60 4.52 4.93 -6.36
N ILE A 61 4.53 3.59 -6.47
CA ILE A 61 5.76 2.80 -6.47
C ILE A 61 6.60 3.10 -7.71
N ALA A 62 6.00 3.08 -8.90
CA ALA A 62 6.68 3.36 -10.16
C ALA A 62 7.31 4.76 -10.17
N ALA A 63 6.57 5.77 -9.69
CA ALA A 63 7.08 7.12 -9.53
C ALA A 63 8.27 7.19 -8.57
N THR A 64 8.38 6.28 -7.59
CA THR A 64 9.51 6.23 -6.65
C THR A 64 10.73 5.52 -7.25
N VAL A 65 10.50 4.44 -8.01
CA VAL A 65 11.58 3.73 -8.71
C VAL A 65 12.19 4.60 -9.81
N GLY A 66 11.37 5.37 -10.54
CA GLY A 66 11.82 6.26 -11.61
C GLY A 66 12.51 7.55 -11.15
N ARG A 67 12.63 7.79 -9.83
CA ARG A 67 13.38 8.92 -9.24
C ARG A 67 14.84 8.60 -8.93
N ARG A 68 15.30 7.38 -9.28
CA ARG A 68 16.71 6.99 -9.23
C ARG A 68 17.42 7.43 -10.51
#